data_AF-A0A961T960-F1
#
_entry.id   AF-A0A961T960-F1
#
_cell.length_a   1.000
_cell.length_b   1.000
_cell.length_c   1.000
_cell.angle_alpha   90.00
_cell.angle_beta   90.00
_cell.angle_gamma   90.00
#
_symmetry.space_group_name_H-M   'P 1'
#
loop_
_entity.id
_entity.type
_entity.pdbx_description
1 polymer ?
#
loop_
_entity_poly.entity_id
_entity_poly.type
_entity_poly.pdbx_seq_one_letter_code
_entity_poly.pdbx_strand_id
1 'polypeptide(L)'
;ISQKKTIIISGGTSSGKTTYLNACLQAIDPDTRLILLEDTRELTVSHKNCVSLLASKGDQGEAKVTMQDLLQCSLRLRPDRIIMGEIRGREILDFVGACSTGHDGSMTSIHANNPRMAFMRMTQMYKLNHVPSMSDQDILRELDAVIDIIVQVEKTPKGRQVQSIYYRYGPLAMQE
;
A
#
# COMPACT_ATOMS: atom_id res chain seq x y z
N ILE A 1 -12.11 -7.26 -0.61
CA ILE A 1 -12.31 -5.80 -0.87
C ILE A 1 -13.48 -5.25 -0.07
N SER A 2 -14.70 -5.79 -0.21
CA SER A 2 -15.89 -5.37 0.56
C SER A 2 -15.69 -5.41 2.08
N GLN A 3 -15.04 -6.46 2.59
CA GLN A 3 -14.68 -6.61 4.02
C GLN A 3 -13.55 -5.69 4.51
N LYS A 4 -13.27 -4.58 3.82
CA LYS A 4 -12.21 -3.61 4.17
C LYS A 4 -10.85 -4.23 4.54
N LYS A 5 -10.44 -5.25 3.77
CA LYS A 5 -9.12 -5.88 3.91
C LYS A 5 -8.02 -5.00 3.33
N THR A 6 -6.92 -4.80 4.08
CA THR A 6 -5.74 -4.09 3.60
C THR A 6 -5.00 -4.95 2.58
N ILE A 7 -4.84 -4.44 1.35
CA ILE A 7 -4.32 -5.22 0.22
C ILE A 7 -3.06 -4.58 -0.34
N ILE A 8 -2.00 -5.37 -0.46
CA ILE A 8 -0.74 -4.98 -1.11
C ILE A 8 -0.61 -5.72 -2.43
N ILE A 9 -0.42 -4.99 -3.53
CA ILE A 9 -0.11 -5.59 -4.84
C ILE A 9 1.40 -5.64 -5.02
N SER A 10 1.98 -6.82 -5.08
CA SER A 10 3.43 -7.00 -5.22
C SER A 10 3.83 -7.54 -6.60
N GLY A 11 4.96 -7.08 -7.14
CA GLY A 11 5.44 -7.53 -8.44
C GLY A 11 6.72 -6.83 -8.93
N GLY A 12 7.33 -7.38 -9.97
CA GLY A 12 8.45 -6.74 -10.67
C GLY A 12 8.00 -5.53 -11.51
N THR A 13 8.95 -4.83 -12.12
CA THR A 13 8.66 -3.76 -13.10
C THR A 13 7.83 -4.29 -14.27
N SER A 14 6.83 -3.52 -14.71
CA SER A 14 5.92 -3.89 -15.82
C SER A 14 5.05 -5.15 -15.58
N SER A 15 5.02 -5.68 -14.34
CA SER A 15 4.16 -6.82 -13.95
C SER A 15 2.66 -6.51 -13.97
N GLY A 16 2.28 -5.22 -14.01
CA GLY A 16 0.89 -4.77 -14.02
C GLY A 16 0.32 -4.44 -12.64
N LYS A 17 1.18 -4.13 -11.64
CA LYS A 17 0.74 -3.76 -10.28
C LYS A 17 -0.33 -2.66 -10.28
N THR A 18 -0.05 -1.53 -10.91
CA THR A 18 -0.99 -0.40 -10.94
C THR A 18 -2.29 -0.75 -11.69
N THR A 19 -2.20 -1.55 -12.76
CA THR A 19 -3.38 -2.04 -13.48
C THR A 19 -4.26 -2.93 -12.60
N TYR A 20 -3.66 -3.85 -11.85
CA TYR A 20 -4.38 -4.72 -10.93
C TYR A 20 -4.97 -3.92 -9.76
N LEU A 21 -4.21 -2.96 -9.22
CA LEU A 21 -4.68 -2.03 -8.20
C LEU A 21 -5.91 -1.26 -8.69
N ASN A 22 -5.87 -0.68 -9.90
CA ASN A 22 -7.02 -0.03 -10.53
C ASN A 22 -8.24 -0.94 -10.65
N ALA A 23 -8.03 -2.22 -11.02
CA ALA A 23 -9.13 -3.19 -11.06
C ALA A 23 -9.72 -3.44 -9.67
N CYS A 24 -8.91 -3.48 -8.61
CA CYS A 24 -9.40 -3.57 -7.23
C CYS A 24 -10.21 -2.33 -6.82
N LEU A 25 -9.84 -1.13 -7.27
CA LEU A 25 -10.57 0.11 -6.95
C LEU A 25 -12.02 0.07 -7.48
N GLN A 26 -12.24 -0.52 -8.65
CA GLN A 26 -13.58 -0.66 -9.24
C GLN A 26 -14.50 -1.58 -8.42
N ALA A 27 -13.94 -2.42 -7.55
CA ALA A 27 -14.71 -3.29 -6.66
C ALA A 27 -14.98 -2.67 -5.27
N ILE A 28 -14.50 -1.45 -5.02
CA ILE A 28 -14.82 -0.69 -3.81
C ILE A 28 -16.21 -0.08 -3.98
N ASP A 29 -17.02 -0.10 -2.91
CA ASP A 29 -18.32 0.55 -2.87
C ASP A 29 -18.22 2.02 -3.37
N PRO A 30 -19.01 2.42 -4.40
CA PRO A 30 -18.96 3.76 -5.00
C PRO A 30 -19.14 4.93 -4.02
N ASP A 31 -19.78 4.72 -2.88
CA ASP A 31 -20.02 5.76 -1.87
C ASP A 31 -18.86 5.92 -0.88
N THR A 32 -17.83 5.05 -0.96
CA THR A 32 -16.61 5.12 -0.14
C THR A 32 -15.81 6.37 -0.49
N ARG A 33 -15.40 7.14 0.52
CA ARG A 33 -14.48 8.27 0.34
C ARG A 33 -13.04 7.78 0.15
N LEU A 34 -12.47 8.08 -1.00
CA LEU A 34 -11.11 7.67 -1.35
C LEU A 34 -10.15 8.86 -1.36
N ILE A 35 -8.96 8.67 -0.79
CA ILE A 35 -7.83 9.59 -0.98
C ILE A 35 -6.73 8.84 -1.72
N LEU A 36 -6.39 9.29 -2.92
CA LEU A 36 -5.35 8.72 -3.76
C LEU A 36 -4.04 9.49 -3.57
N LEU A 37 -2.92 8.78 -3.40
CA LEU A 37 -1.59 9.35 -3.20
C LEU A 37 -0.64 8.80 -4.27
N GLU A 38 -0.10 9.67 -5.12
CA GLU A 38 0.70 9.26 -6.28
C GLU A 38 1.92 10.17 -6.49
N ASP A 39 2.98 9.67 -7.14
CA ASP A 39 4.05 10.52 -7.70
C ASP A 39 3.91 10.74 -9.21
N THR A 40 3.09 9.93 -9.89
CA THR A 40 2.65 10.09 -11.28
C THR A 40 1.22 9.58 -11.36
N ARG A 41 0.34 10.33 -12.05
CA ARG A 41 -1.08 9.95 -12.17
C ARG A 41 -1.25 8.68 -13.01
N GLU A 42 -1.54 7.57 -12.36
CA GLU A 42 -1.83 6.26 -12.97
C GLU A 42 -3.14 5.64 -12.43
N LEU A 43 -3.57 6.03 -11.23
CA LEU A 43 -4.79 5.56 -10.60
C LEU A 43 -6.01 6.21 -11.25
N THR A 44 -6.96 5.38 -11.65
CA THR A 44 -8.21 5.77 -12.30
C THR A 44 -9.37 5.25 -11.48
N VAL A 45 -10.21 6.17 -11.01
CA VAL A 45 -11.34 5.84 -10.14
C VAL A 45 -12.58 6.64 -10.54
N SER A 46 -13.75 6.01 -10.45
CA SER A 46 -15.04 6.60 -10.81
C SER A 46 -15.84 7.10 -9.60
N HIS A 47 -15.29 6.92 -8.38
CA HIS A 47 -15.90 7.36 -7.12
C HIS A 47 -16.11 8.86 -7.10
N LYS A 48 -17.34 9.29 -6.79
CA LYS A 48 -17.71 10.71 -6.70
C LYS A 48 -16.99 11.44 -5.57
N ASN A 49 -16.77 10.75 -4.46
CA ASN A 49 -16.13 11.28 -3.26
C ASN A 49 -14.64 10.90 -3.22
N CYS A 50 -13.86 11.45 -4.14
CA CYS A 50 -12.44 11.13 -4.28
C CYS A 50 -11.58 12.38 -4.34
N VAL A 51 -10.43 12.36 -3.67
CA VAL A 51 -9.37 13.38 -3.80
C VAL A 51 -8.07 12.70 -4.22
N SER A 52 -7.39 13.25 -5.23
CA SER A 52 -6.07 12.79 -5.67
C SER A 52 -5.02 13.81 -5.27
N LEU A 53 -4.02 13.37 -4.51
CA LEU A 53 -2.86 14.14 -4.09
C LEU A 53 -1.63 13.65 -4.86
N LEU A 54 -0.81 14.60 -5.34
CA LEU A 54 0.37 14.31 -6.14
C LEU A 54 1.64 14.80 -5.44
N ALA A 55 2.65 13.93 -5.36
CA ALA A 55 3.94 14.24 -4.79
C ALA A 55 4.76 15.05 -5.80
N SER A 56 5.51 16.05 -5.32
CA SER A 56 6.42 16.84 -6.14
C SER A 56 7.85 16.64 -5.66
N LYS A 57 8.72 16.15 -6.55
CA LYS A 57 10.13 15.89 -6.23
C LYS A 57 10.98 17.17 -6.17
N GLY A 58 10.39 18.34 -6.48
CA GLY A 58 11.04 19.65 -6.45
C GLY A 58 11.77 20.04 -7.75
N ASP A 59 11.87 19.13 -8.71
CA ASP A 59 12.60 19.34 -9.97
C ASP A 59 11.89 20.32 -10.95
N GLN A 60 10.67 20.75 -10.61
CA GLN A 60 9.81 21.63 -11.41
C GLN A 60 9.68 23.05 -10.81
N GLY A 61 10.52 23.40 -9.83
CA GLY A 61 10.48 24.73 -9.18
C GLY A 61 9.35 24.93 -8.16
N GLU A 62 8.58 23.89 -7.87
CA GLU A 62 7.55 23.86 -6.81
C GLU A 62 8.09 23.22 -5.51
N ALA A 63 7.36 23.41 -4.40
CA ALA A 63 7.69 22.82 -3.11
C ALA A 63 7.94 21.30 -3.20
N LYS A 64 8.96 20.82 -2.49
CA LYS A 64 9.25 19.39 -2.35
C LYS A 64 8.19 18.77 -1.43
N VAL A 65 7.30 17.98 -2.00
CA VAL A 65 6.24 17.27 -1.28
C VAL A 65 6.43 15.78 -1.50
N THR A 66 6.75 15.05 -0.43
CA THR A 66 7.01 13.61 -0.47
C THR A 66 5.72 12.80 -0.33
N MET A 67 5.78 11.51 -0.65
CA MET A 67 4.66 10.58 -0.42
C MET A 67 4.27 10.53 1.07
N GLN A 68 5.25 10.63 1.96
CA GLN A 68 5.04 10.72 3.41
C GLN A 68 4.24 11.97 3.79
N ASP A 69 4.55 13.14 3.19
CA ASP A 69 3.81 14.38 3.42
C ASP A 69 2.35 14.26 2.96
N LEU A 70 2.10 13.66 1.79
CA LEU A 70 0.74 13.45 1.29
C LEU A 70 -0.04 12.50 2.19
N LEU A 71 0.59 11.44 2.66
CA LEU A 71 -0.05 10.47 3.53
C LEU A 71 -0.43 11.12 4.87
N GLN A 72 0.47 11.88 5.49
CA GLN A 72 0.17 12.66 6.69
C GLN A 72 -0.93 13.72 6.49
N CYS A 73 -0.97 14.35 5.31
CA CYS A 73 -2.06 15.25 4.94
C CYS A 73 -3.39 14.50 4.82
N SER A 74 -3.39 13.33 4.19
CA SER A 74 -4.59 12.54 3.90
C SER A 74 -5.38 12.18 5.16
N LEU A 75 -4.71 11.95 6.29
CA LEU A 75 -5.34 11.63 7.58
C LEU A 75 -6.27 12.75 8.07
N ARG A 76 -6.01 14.00 7.66
CA ARG A 76 -6.87 15.16 7.98
C ARG A 76 -8.03 15.34 7.02
N LEU A 77 -8.05 14.60 5.92
CA LEU A 77 -9.09 14.66 4.89
C LEU A 77 -10.23 13.68 5.14
N ARG A 78 -10.24 13.01 6.31
CA ARG A 78 -11.22 11.99 6.71
C ARG A 78 -11.42 10.94 5.60
N PRO A 79 -10.38 10.17 5.23
CA PRO A 79 -10.52 9.08 4.27
C PRO A 79 -11.38 7.95 4.87
N ASP A 80 -12.18 7.27 4.05
CA ASP A 80 -12.61 5.92 4.40
C ASP A 80 -11.53 4.90 4.02
N ARG A 81 -10.83 5.13 2.90
CA ARG A 81 -9.66 4.34 2.48
C ARG A 81 -8.60 5.22 1.85
N ILE A 82 -7.34 4.88 2.09
CA ILE A 82 -6.19 5.51 1.47
C ILE A 82 -5.65 4.57 0.40
N ILE A 83 -5.53 5.07 -0.82
CA ILE A 83 -4.94 4.33 -1.94
C ILE A 83 -3.63 5.00 -2.30
N MET A 84 -2.52 4.31 -2.07
CA MET A 84 -1.21 4.80 -2.42
C MET A 84 -0.73 4.06 -3.67
N GLY A 85 -0.21 4.79 -4.66
CA GLY A 85 0.26 4.16 -5.91
C GLY A 85 1.37 3.13 -5.64
N GLU A 86 2.37 3.52 -4.85
CA GLU A 86 3.48 2.63 -4.49
C GLU A 86 4.18 3.08 -3.22
N ILE A 87 4.58 2.11 -2.38
CA ILE A 87 5.51 2.33 -1.26
C ILE A 87 6.94 2.02 -1.72
N ARG A 88 7.83 2.98 -1.51
CA ARG A 88 9.25 2.98 -1.86
C ARG A 88 10.17 3.28 -0.68
N GLY A 89 9.67 3.80 0.43
CA GLY A 89 10.50 4.24 1.54
C GLY A 89 9.76 4.48 2.85
N ARG A 90 10.07 5.61 3.49
CA ARG A 90 9.72 5.93 4.88
C ARG A 90 8.21 5.98 5.15
N GLU A 91 7.41 6.27 4.12
CA GLU A 91 5.95 6.33 4.17
C GLU A 91 5.29 5.02 4.63
N ILE A 92 6.00 3.88 4.63
CA ILE A 92 5.48 2.62 5.17
C ILE A 92 5.06 2.74 6.64
N LEU A 93 5.80 3.50 7.47
CA LEU A 93 5.48 3.66 8.90
C LEU A 93 4.11 4.33 9.05
N ASP A 94 3.92 5.42 8.33
CA ASP A 94 2.66 6.16 8.34
C ASP A 94 1.53 5.34 7.72
N PHE A 95 1.82 4.51 6.72
CA PHE A 95 0.80 3.69 6.04
C PHE A 95 0.29 2.60 6.98
N VAL A 96 1.21 1.92 7.65
CA VAL A 96 0.90 0.93 8.69
C VAL A 96 0.13 1.59 9.83
N GLY A 97 0.59 2.75 10.32
CA GLY A 97 -0.10 3.53 11.35
C GLY A 97 -1.51 3.94 10.95
N ALA A 98 -1.71 4.41 9.71
CA ALA A 98 -3.02 4.79 9.18
C ALA A 98 -3.99 3.60 9.17
N CYS A 99 -3.54 2.45 8.66
CA CYS A 99 -4.35 1.24 8.59
C CYS A 99 -4.70 0.70 9.99
N SER A 100 -3.78 0.80 10.96
CA SER A 100 -4.03 0.42 12.37
C SER A 100 -5.01 1.33 13.10
N THR A 101 -5.15 2.59 12.68
CA THR A 101 -5.92 3.63 13.40
C THR A 101 -7.29 3.94 12.78
N GLY A 102 -7.82 3.04 11.95
CA GLY A 102 -9.19 3.13 11.44
C GLY A 102 -9.33 3.46 9.96
N HIS A 103 -8.23 3.40 9.19
CA HIS A 103 -8.25 3.50 7.71
C HIS A 103 -8.04 2.11 7.10
N ASP A 104 -8.82 1.14 7.58
CA ASP A 104 -8.82 -0.24 7.09
C ASP A 104 -9.25 -0.30 5.62
N GLY A 105 -8.84 -1.36 4.92
CA GLY A 105 -9.20 -1.53 3.51
C GLY A 105 -8.41 -0.64 2.55
N SER A 106 -7.40 0.06 3.06
CA SER A 106 -6.40 0.80 2.28
C SER A 106 -5.60 -0.15 1.38
N MET A 107 -5.13 0.36 0.24
CA MET A 107 -4.44 -0.45 -0.76
C MET A 107 -3.19 0.26 -1.26
N THR A 108 -2.17 -0.52 -1.60
CA THR A 108 -0.96 0.01 -2.24
C THR A 108 -0.28 -1.04 -3.09
N SER A 109 0.81 -0.65 -3.76
CA SER A 109 1.71 -1.57 -4.43
C SER A 109 3.14 -1.50 -3.90
N ILE A 110 3.89 -2.58 -4.10
CA ILE A 110 5.32 -2.65 -3.76
C ILE A 110 6.07 -3.50 -4.77
N HIS A 111 7.30 -3.11 -5.08
CA HIS A 111 8.20 -3.97 -5.82
C HIS A 111 8.71 -5.13 -4.97
N ALA A 112 8.32 -6.37 -5.26
CA ALA A 112 8.94 -7.58 -4.72
C ALA A 112 8.72 -8.79 -5.63
N ASN A 113 9.50 -9.85 -5.37
CA ASN A 113 9.51 -11.06 -6.20
C ASN A 113 8.54 -12.14 -5.70
N ASN A 114 8.07 -12.04 -4.46
CA ASN A 114 7.07 -12.89 -3.85
C ASN A 114 6.55 -12.23 -2.55
N PRO A 115 5.43 -12.71 -1.97
CA PRO A 115 4.86 -12.11 -0.76
C PRO A 115 5.81 -12.07 0.44
N ARG A 116 6.63 -13.10 0.66
CA ARG A 116 7.63 -13.10 1.75
C ARG A 116 8.66 -11.98 1.56
N MET A 117 9.14 -11.79 0.33
CA MET A 117 10.07 -10.70 0.01
C MET A 117 9.39 -9.33 0.12
N ALA A 118 8.08 -9.23 -0.13
CA ALA A 118 7.33 -7.99 0.09
C ALA A 118 7.37 -7.58 1.58
N PHE A 119 7.10 -8.52 2.51
CA PHE A 119 7.25 -8.27 3.94
C PHE A 119 8.67 -7.83 4.30
N MET A 120 9.70 -8.56 3.83
CA MET A 120 11.10 -8.18 4.10
C MET A 120 11.44 -6.77 3.61
N ARG A 121 10.95 -6.37 2.44
CA ARG A 121 11.17 -5.02 1.91
C ARG A 121 10.43 -3.96 2.71
N MET A 122 9.19 -4.21 3.12
CA MET A 122 8.46 -3.32 4.01
C MET A 122 9.17 -3.18 5.35
N THR A 123 9.72 -4.26 5.91
CA THR A 123 10.53 -4.21 7.14
C THR A 123 11.78 -3.36 6.96
N GLN A 124 12.50 -3.48 5.83
CA GLN A 124 13.66 -2.64 5.53
C GLN A 124 13.28 -1.15 5.41
N MET A 125 12.18 -0.85 4.71
CA MET A 125 11.65 0.50 4.57
C MET A 125 11.21 1.08 5.92
N TYR A 126 10.61 0.26 6.78
CA TYR A 126 10.15 0.68 8.11
C TYR A 126 11.32 1.17 8.96
N LYS A 127 12.45 0.45 8.93
CA LYS A 127 13.69 0.83 9.64
C LYS A 127 14.30 2.16 9.16
N LEU A 128 13.98 2.63 7.96
CA LEU A 128 14.45 3.95 7.49
C LEU A 128 13.91 5.10 8.34
N ASN A 129 12.86 4.87 9.13
CA ASN A 129 12.31 5.85 10.07
C ASN A 129 13.06 5.92 11.40
N HIS A 130 14.16 5.17 11.56
CA HIS A 130 15.00 5.16 12.77
C HIS A 130 14.22 4.85 14.06
N VAL A 131 13.22 3.98 13.98
CA VAL A 131 12.38 3.61 15.13
C VAL A 131 13.26 2.88 16.17
N PRO A 132 13.52 3.48 17.34
CA PRO A 132 14.41 2.88 18.33
C PRO A 132 13.75 1.65 18.95
N SER A 133 14.57 0.64 19.24
CA SER A 133 14.19 -0.52 20.06
C SER A 133 13.18 -1.51 19.47
N MET A 134 12.91 -1.47 18.16
CA MET A 134 12.14 -2.52 17.47
C MET A 134 13.05 -3.51 16.75
N SER A 135 12.89 -4.80 17.06
CA SER A 135 13.51 -5.88 16.30
C SER A 135 12.80 -6.11 14.96
N ASP A 136 13.44 -6.83 14.04
CA ASP A 136 12.83 -7.26 12.78
C ASP A 136 11.55 -8.07 13.01
N GLN A 137 11.52 -8.87 14.07
CA GLN A 137 10.35 -9.66 14.45
C GLN A 137 9.20 -8.78 14.94
N ASP A 138 9.49 -7.68 15.65
CA ASP A 138 8.47 -6.72 16.07
C ASP A 138 7.82 -6.03 14.87
N ILE A 139 8.65 -5.56 13.94
CA ILE A 139 8.18 -4.91 12.71
C ILE A 139 7.37 -5.90 11.85
N LEU A 140 7.84 -7.14 11.71
CA LEU A 140 7.09 -8.16 10.96
C LEU A 140 5.73 -8.47 11.60
N ARG A 141 5.66 -8.53 12.94
CA ARG A 141 4.39 -8.70 13.66
C ARG A 141 3.43 -7.55 13.43
N GLU A 142 3.92 -6.31 13.42
CA GLU A 142 3.11 -5.13 13.14
C GLU A 142 2.60 -5.11 11.69
N LEU A 143 3.49 -5.40 10.73
CA LEU A 143 3.12 -5.53 9.32
C LEU A 143 2.07 -6.62 9.10
N ASP A 144 2.25 -7.79 9.72
CA ASP A 144 1.29 -8.89 9.64
C ASP A 144 -0.03 -8.55 10.34
N ALA A 145 0.00 -7.78 11.43
CA ALA A 145 -1.21 -7.30 12.10
C ALA A 145 -2.06 -6.35 11.23
N VAL A 146 -1.44 -5.69 10.25
CA VAL A 146 -2.11 -4.71 9.39
C VAL A 146 -2.44 -5.24 8.00
N ILE A 147 -1.56 -6.06 7.43
CA ILE A 147 -1.66 -6.50 6.04
C ILE A 147 -2.42 -7.81 5.96
N ASP A 148 -3.64 -7.75 5.43
CA ASP A 148 -4.48 -8.93 5.29
C ASP A 148 -4.11 -9.77 4.06
N ILE A 149 -3.76 -9.11 2.94
CA ILE A 149 -3.59 -9.77 1.65
C ILE A 149 -2.38 -9.18 0.92
N ILE A 150 -1.55 -10.06 0.35
CA ILE A 150 -0.56 -9.67 -0.66
C ILE A 150 -0.84 -10.46 -1.93
N VAL A 151 -1.18 -9.76 -3.01
CA VAL A 151 -1.34 -10.35 -4.35
C VAL A 151 -0.03 -10.21 -5.10
N GLN A 152 0.61 -11.33 -5.42
CA GLN A 152 1.81 -11.34 -6.25
C GLN A 152 1.42 -11.43 -7.72
N VAL A 153 1.74 -10.40 -8.49
CA VAL A 153 1.56 -10.36 -9.94
C VAL A 153 2.90 -10.53 -10.65
N GLU A 154 2.88 -11.21 -11.79
CA GLU A 154 4.06 -11.42 -12.62
C GLU A 154 3.76 -11.20 -14.11
N LYS A 155 4.80 -10.85 -14.86
CA LYS A 155 4.78 -10.83 -16.33
C LYS A 155 5.45 -12.11 -16.83
N THR A 156 4.70 -12.93 -17.55
CA THR A 156 5.18 -14.13 -18.23
C THR A 156 5.22 -13.91 -19.74
N PRO A 157 5.82 -14.83 -20.53
CA PRO A 157 5.75 -14.77 -21.99
C PRO A 157 4.32 -14.82 -22.55
N LYS A 158 3.36 -15.36 -21.80
CA LYS A 158 1.95 -15.49 -22.22
C LYS A 158 1.07 -14.30 -21.79
N GLY A 159 1.61 -13.36 -21.03
CA GLY A 159 0.87 -12.22 -20.49
C GLY A 159 1.14 -12.00 -19.01
N ARG A 160 0.24 -11.25 -18.36
CA ARG A 160 0.34 -10.95 -16.92
C ARG A 160 -0.63 -11.86 -16.16
N GLN A 161 -0.20 -12.39 -15.03
CA GLN A 161 -1.02 -13.26 -14.19
C GLN A 161 -0.76 -13.02 -12.70
N VAL A 162 -1.71 -13.47 -11.87
CA VAL A 162 -1.48 -13.61 -10.42
C VAL A 162 -0.71 -14.90 -10.21
N GLN A 163 0.48 -14.80 -9.62
CA GLN A 163 1.36 -15.93 -9.34
C GLN A 163 1.01 -16.60 -8.01
N SER A 164 0.78 -15.80 -6.97
CA SER A 164 0.45 -16.28 -5.62
C SER A 164 -0.31 -15.23 -4.83
N ILE A 165 -1.00 -15.66 -3.78
CA ILE A 165 -1.72 -14.79 -2.86
C ILE A 165 -1.33 -15.19 -1.43
N TYR A 166 -0.78 -14.24 -0.68
CA TYR A 166 -0.77 -14.31 0.77
C TYR A 166 -2.13 -13.87 1.29
N TYR A 167 -2.74 -14.66 2.16
CA TYR A 167 -3.95 -14.31 2.88
C TYR A 167 -3.77 -14.66 4.35
N ARG A 168 -3.88 -13.66 5.22
CA ARG A 168 -3.76 -13.85 6.65
C ARG A 168 -4.97 -14.63 7.20
N TYR A 169 -4.74 -15.88 7.58
CA TYR A 169 -5.73 -16.73 8.25
C TYR A 169 -5.68 -16.51 9.76
N GLY A 170 -6.42 -15.50 10.25
CA GLY A 170 -6.44 -15.15 11.67
C GLY A 170 -5.11 -14.56 12.18
N PRO A 171 -5.01 -14.16 13.46
CA PRO A 171 -3.72 -13.80 14.04
C PRO A 171 -2.78 -15.00 13.94
N LEU A 172 -1.51 -14.78 13.58
CA LEU A 172 -0.47 -15.82 13.66
C LEU A 172 -0.54 -16.49 15.03
N ALA A 173 -1.07 -17.71 15.09
CA ALA A 173 -0.83 -18.60 16.22
C ALA A 173 0.66 -18.91 16.15
N MET A 174 1.46 -18.16 16.91
CA MET A 174 2.86 -18.49 17.11
C MET A 174 2.89 -19.88 17.73
N GLN A 175 3.32 -20.88 16.95
CA GLN A 175 3.90 -22.07 17.53
C GLN A 175 5.18 -21.60 18.24
N GLU A 176 5.19 -21.79 19.55
CA GLU A 176 6.33 -21.60 20.45
C GLU A 176 7.58 -22.34 19.99
#